data_AF-A0A8J6ZQP3-F1
#
_entry.id   AF-A0A8J6ZQP3-F1
#
_cell.length_a   1.000
_cell.length_b   1.000
_cell.length_c   1.000
_cell.angle_alpha   90.00
_cell.angle_beta   90.00
_cell.angle_gamma   90.00
#
_symmetry.space_group_name_H-M   'P 1'
#
loop_
_entity.id
_entity.type
_entity.pdbx_description
1 polymer ?
#
loop_
_entity_poly.entity_id
_entity_poly.type
_entity_poly.pdbx_seq_one_letter_code
_entity_poly.pdbx_strand_id
1 'polypeptide(L)'
;MATYVPRVLICGDAQEFRKIIGDKPVEVVGQIISEGTGDDIKLFFGGQSLRGEDISRLLDGTAEYLIFTDALDFSDYLEVFPRNTQAMGARAFAEKIHGGFYSTEMFAQMVEVLKNFSGRVLDFDCFVGKTDFRTKLDWRGEIDCFAPDGLAPIMKNLYGKIFRTPDEFRYRTFDAVLLTAERSPDEFVDALIDTDGLSKNILAFARKNSALESWLTDSKNIFAADKVYAVPNGAWWLLEKISLPADVGVYIVTHKDAKLAAPDGYKIIHAGHALATENFGDVADDTGDNISRLNPFLDEITALYWIWRNTSHTITGICHYRRLFTTTTNQREHRPFEFVFKPRNILSRAEILKLLDEYDIILHTELVSDRTQRELMILSTGQPKLVDFAEKIVRKHLARAHPDYLDAFDAVMGGFVFFSYGIHVTRRKIFDDYCAWLFDFIIGATIELRDRVNISGYKLEELPHFYSRMMSFIAERMLTVWLTKTHLRIKTLPIMYRDDI
;
A
#
# COMPACT_ATOMS: atom_id res chain seq x y z
N MET A 1 0.31 -22.00 9.18
CA MET A 1 -0.56 -21.16 10.03
C MET A 1 0.01 -21.19 11.42
N ALA A 2 0.56 -20.09 11.93
CA ALA A 2 0.94 -20.01 13.33
C ALA A 2 -0.32 -19.73 14.15
N THR A 3 -0.86 -20.78 14.75
CA THR A 3 -1.97 -20.70 15.68
C THR A 3 -1.39 -20.45 17.06
N TYR A 4 -1.84 -19.41 17.78
CA TYR A 4 -1.41 -19.18 19.16
C TYR A 4 -1.70 -20.42 20.01
N VAL A 5 -0.68 -20.94 20.70
CA VAL A 5 -0.75 -22.14 21.54
C VAL A 5 -0.52 -21.73 23.01
N PRO A 6 -1.54 -21.67 23.88
CA PRO A 6 -1.38 -21.28 25.28
C PRO A 6 -0.53 -22.30 26.03
N ARG A 7 0.40 -21.82 26.86
CA ARG A 7 1.18 -22.63 27.79
C ARG A 7 0.41 -22.89 29.07
N VAL A 8 0.08 -24.15 29.31
CA VAL A 8 -0.78 -24.58 30.43
C VAL A 8 -0.01 -25.48 31.39
N LEU A 9 -0.07 -25.15 32.67
CA LEU A 9 0.29 -26.06 33.76
C LEU A 9 -1.00 -26.68 34.29
N ILE A 10 -1.07 -28.00 34.25
CA ILE A 10 -2.29 -28.72 34.65
C ILE A 10 -2.16 -29.12 36.12
N CYS A 11 -3.10 -28.71 36.96
CA CYS A 11 -3.29 -29.21 38.32
C CYS A 11 -4.39 -30.26 38.30
N GLY A 12 -4.01 -31.53 38.42
CA GLY A 12 -4.89 -32.69 38.32
C GLY A 12 -4.61 -33.55 37.08
N ASP A 13 -5.60 -34.30 36.61
CA ASP A 13 -5.47 -35.26 35.51
C ASP A 13 -5.38 -34.62 34.12
N ALA A 14 -4.19 -34.69 33.51
CA ALA A 14 -3.95 -34.22 32.14
C ALA A 14 -4.77 -34.95 31.06
N GLN A 15 -5.15 -36.22 31.26
CA GLN A 15 -6.04 -36.92 30.34
C GLN A 15 -7.46 -36.36 30.42
N GLU A 16 -7.94 -36.02 31.61
CA GLU A 16 -9.23 -35.35 31.78
C GLU A 16 -9.21 -33.96 31.14
N PHE A 17 -8.17 -33.16 31.39
CA PHE A 17 -7.97 -31.90 30.70
C PHE A 17 -8.08 -32.08 29.19
N ARG A 18 -7.37 -33.07 28.62
CA ARG A 18 -7.37 -33.31 27.18
C ARG A 18 -8.73 -33.74 26.64
N LYS A 19 -9.50 -34.54 27.39
CA LYS A 19 -10.90 -34.87 27.04
C LYS A 19 -11.78 -33.63 27.00
N ILE A 20 -11.57 -32.69 27.93
CA ILE A 20 -12.37 -31.46 28.04
C ILE A 20 -12.06 -30.47 26.90
N ILE A 21 -10.77 -30.27 26.58
CA ILE A 21 -10.37 -29.31 25.54
C ILE A 21 -10.43 -29.87 24.11
N GLY A 22 -10.45 -31.19 23.95
CA GLY A 22 -10.40 -31.86 22.65
C GLY A 22 -9.09 -31.61 21.91
N ASP A 23 -9.16 -31.40 20.59
CA ASP A 23 -7.99 -31.19 19.73
C ASP A 23 -7.43 -29.76 19.73
N LYS A 24 -7.95 -28.89 20.60
CA LYS A 24 -7.50 -27.50 20.66
C LYS A 24 -6.00 -27.40 20.95
N PRO A 25 -5.27 -26.51 20.25
CA PRO A 25 -3.83 -26.39 20.42
C PRO A 25 -3.53 -25.77 21.78
N VAL A 26 -2.74 -26.47 22.60
CA VAL A 26 -2.20 -26.02 23.90
C VAL A 26 -0.81 -26.64 24.09
N GLU A 27 0.10 -25.94 24.74
CA GLU A 27 1.41 -26.44 25.12
C GLU A 27 1.34 -26.79 26.59
N VAL A 28 1.35 -28.09 26.91
CA VAL A 28 1.36 -28.53 28.31
C VAL A 28 2.79 -28.44 28.83
N VAL A 29 3.07 -27.42 29.64
CA VAL A 29 4.41 -27.18 30.19
C VAL A 29 4.70 -28.02 31.43
N GLY A 30 3.67 -28.64 31.98
CA GLY A 30 3.80 -29.70 32.98
C GLY A 30 2.50 -30.02 33.70
N GLN A 31 2.61 -30.88 34.71
CA GLN A 31 1.48 -31.39 35.47
C GLN A 31 1.83 -31.42 36.96
N ILE A 32 0.94 -30.87 37.79
CA ILE A 32 0.94 -30.99 39.23
C ILE A 32 -0.11 -32.03 39.61
N ILE A 33 0.29 -33.03 40.38
CA ILE A 33 -0.61 -34.06 40.93
C ILE A 33 -0.68 -33.93 42.45
N SER A 34 -1.85 -34.18 43.02
CA SER A 34 -2.06 -34.27 44.47
C SER A 34 -2.11 -35.73 44.91
N GLU A 35 -1.52 -36.03 46.08
CA GLU A 35 -1.73 -37.29 46.79
C GLU A 35 -2.19 -36.99 48.23
N GLY A 36 -3.17 -37.76 48.73
CA GLY A 36 -3.75 -37.59 50.06
C GLY A 36 -5.17 -37.04 50.04
N THR A 37 -5.77 -36.85 51.22
CA THR A 37 -7.15 -36.35 51.40
C THR A 37 -7.24 -35.41 52.60
N GLY A 38 -8.03 -34.34 52.49
CA GLY A 38 -8.20 -33.36 53.58
C GLY A 38 -6.95 -32.51 53.78
N ASP A 39 -6.55 -32.28 55.04
CA ASP A 39 -5.41 -31.42 55.41
C ASP A 39 -4.03 -32.04 55.08
N ASP A 40 -3.97 -33.33 54.69
CA ASP A 40 -2.74 -34.07 54.41
C ASP A 40 -2.36 -34.12 52.92
N ILE A 41 -2.96 -33.26 52.08
CA ILE A 41 -2.68 -33.22 50.64
C ILE A 41 -1.23 -32.77 50.38
N LYS A 42 -0.50 -33.56 49.59
CA LYS A 42 0.83 -33.24 49.09
C LYS A 42 0.79 -33.04 47.59
N LEU A 43 1.50 -32.02 47.12
CA LEU A 43 1.59 -31.67 45.71
C LEU A 43 2.91 -32.17 45.13
N PHE A 44 2.89 -32.64 43.89
CA PHE A 44 4.07 -33.13 43.20
C PHE A 44 4.18 -32.59 41.77
N PHE A 45 5.39 -32.25 41.34
CA PHE A 45 5.75 -31.92 39.96
C PHE A 45 7.00 -32.70 39.55
N GLY A 46 6.92 -33.46 38.46
CA GLY A 46 8.03 -34.31 38.01
C GLY A 46 8.53 -35.32 39.06
N GLY A 47 7.63 -35.78 39.95
CA GLY A 47 7.96 -36.70 41.05
C GLY A 47 8.59 -36.04 42.30
N GLN A 48 8.80 -34.72 42.31
CA GLN A 48 9.27 -33.98 43.47
C GLN A 48 8.11 -33.34 44.22
N SER A 49 8.11 -33.44 45.55
CA SER A 49 7.09 -32.81 46.39
C SER A 49 7.30 -31.29 46.41
N LEU A 50 6.24 -30.54 46.17
CA LEU A 50 6.20 -29.09 46.12
C LEU A 50 5.65 -28.50 47.42
N ARG A 51 6.21 -27.36 47.84
CA ARG A 51 5.59 -26.44 48.82
C ARG A 51 4.91 -25.28 48.08
N GLY A 52 4.03 -24.54 48.75
CA GLY A 52 3.30 -23.41 48.14
C GLY A 52 4.21 -22.39 47.45
N GLU A 53 5.36 -22.05 48.06
CA GLU A 53 6.34 -21.12 47.50
C GLU A 53 7.04 -21.63 46.22
N ASP A 54 7.14 -22.96 46.05
CA ASP A 54 7.78 -23.58 44.89
C ASP A 54 6.89 -23.46 43.64
N ILE A 55 5.57 -23.46 43.83
CA ILE A 55 4.60 -23.34 42.73
C ILE A 55 4.67 -21.94 42.11
N SER A 56 4.72 -20.88 42.92
CA SER A 56 4.81 -19.51 42.40
C SER A 56 6.08 -19.28 41.56
N ARG A 57 7.21 -19.91 41.93
CA ARG A 57 8.44 -19.87 41.11
C ARG A 57 8.34 -20.70 39.84
N LEU A 58 7.66 -21.84 39.91
CA LEU A 58 7.43 -22.70 38.75
C LEU A 58 6.56 -22.01 37.71
N LEU A 59 5.62 -21.18 38.15
CA LEU A 59 4.68 -20.44 37.31
C LEU A 59 5.27 -19.18 36.67
N ASP A 60 6.31 -18.57 37.25
CA ASP A 60 6.88 -17.32 36.75
C ASP A 60 7.56 -17.49 35.37
N GLY A 61 6.84 -17.11 34.31
CA GLY A 61 7.32 -17.17 32.92
C GLY A 61 7.21 -18.55 32.24
N THR A 62 6.80 -19.58 32.99
CA THR A 62 6.68 -20.95 32.46
C THR A 62 5.26 -21.29 32.00
N ALA A 63 4.23 -20.83 32.70
CA ALA A 63 2.83 -21.12 32.37
C ALA A 63 1.97 -19.86 32.39
N GLU A 64 1.16 -19.69 31.34
CA GLU A 64 0.17 -18.62 31.25
C GLU A 64 -1.09 -18.96 32.05
N TYR A 65 -1.41 -20.25 32.09
CA TYR A 65 -2.59 -20.76 32.75
C TYR A 65 -2.25 -21.88 33.73
N LEU A 66 -2.84 -21.77 34.92
CA LEU A 66 -2.98 -22.87 35.85
C LEU A 66 -4.36 -23.47 35.69
N ILE A 67 -4.44 -24.72 35.25
CA ILE A 67 -5.70 -25.37 34.91
C ILE A 67 -6.08 -26.42 35.94
N PHE A 68 -7.25 -26.28 36.54
CA PHE A 68 -7.80 -27.26 37.47
C PHE A 68 -8.72 -28.24 36.73
N THR A 69 -8.39 -29.52 36.73
CA THR A 69 -9.23 -30.56 36.11
C THR A 69 -10.21 -31.19 37.08
N ASP A 70 -9.86 -31.18 38.36
CA ASP A 70 -10.58 -31.89 39.42
C ASP A 70 -11.36 -30.89 40.29
N ALA A 71 -12.34 -31.38 41.06
CA ALA A 71 -13.14 -30.58 41.99
C ALA A 71 -12.37 -30.14 43.26
N LEU A 72 -11.08 -30.46 43.35
CA LEU A 72 -10.21 -29.95 44.40
C LEU A 72 -9.96 -28.48 44.12
N ASP A 73 -10.51 -27.62 44.97
CA ASP A 73 -10.32 -26.18 44.91
C ASP A 73 -8.89 -25.84 45.35
N PHE A 74 -7.94 -26.07 44.45
CA PHE A 74 -6.52 -25.76 44.63
C PHE A 74 -6.25 -24.28 44.92
N SER A 75 -7.26 -23.42 44.75
CA SER A 75 -7.17 -21.99 45.09
C SER A 75 -6.88 -21.78 46.59
N ASP A 76 -7.32 -22.69 47.46
CA ASP A 76 -7.07 -22.64 48.90
C ASP A 76 -5.61 -22.92 49.30
N TYR A 77 -4.81 -23.53 48.40
CA TYR A 77 -3.42 -23.95 48.66
C TYR A 77 -2.38 -22.99 48.06
N LEU A 78 -2.83 -21.93 47.36
CA LEU A 78 -1.96 -20.97 46.70
C LEU A 78 -1.98 -19.64 47.46
N GLU A 79 -1.00 -19.44 48.35
CA GLU A 79 -0.88 -18.20 49.13
C GLU A 79 -0.63 -16.96 48.25
N VAL A 80 0.04 -17.12 47.09
CA VAL A 80 0.35 -16.02 46.16
C VAL A 80 0.30 -16.48 44.69
N PHE A 81 -0.69 -15.98 43.94
CA PHE A 81 -0.67 -16.09 42.48
C PHE A 81 0.38 -15.13 41.89
N PRO A 82 1.28 -15.59 40.99
CA PRO A 82 2.11 -14.69 40.20
C PRO A 82 1.22 -13.73 39.40
N ARG A 83 1.60 -12.46 39.29
CA ARG A 83 0.79 -11.42 38.61
C ARG A 83 0.40 -11.75 37.15
N ASN A 84 1.08 -12.70 36.51
CA ASN A 84 0.97 -12.98 35.08
C ASN A 84 0.36 -14.35 34.74
N THR A 85 -0.02 -15.17 35.73
CA THR A 85 -0.63 -16.49 35.50
C THR A 85 -2.09 -16.46 35.90
N GLN A 86 -2.99 -16.90 35.03
CA GLN A 86 -4.42 -17.01 35.32
C GLN A 86 -4.79 -18.42 35.75
N ALA A 87 -5.53 -18.55 36.84
CA ALA A 87 -6.01 -19.83 37.33
C ALA A 87 -7.49 -20.02 36.97
N MET A 88 -7.86 -21.18 36.42
CA MET A 88 -9.25 -21.50 36.07
C MET A 88 -9.49 -23.00 35.90
N GLY A 89 -10.75 -23.40 35.98
CA GLY A 89 -11.14 -24.78 35.72
C GLY A 89 -11.01 -25.16 34.24
N ALA A 90 -10.75 -26.43 33.95
CA ALA A 90 -10.55 -26.97 32.61
C ALA A 90 -11.73 -26.71 31.67
N ARG A 91 -12.96 -26.72 32.17
CA ARG A 91 -14.16 -26.39 31.37
C ARG A 91 -14.23 -24.91 31.03
N ALA A 92 -14.01 -24.03 32.01
CA ALA A 92 -13.94 -22.59 31.78
C ALA A 92 -12.80 -22.24 30.81
N PHE A 93 -11.66 -22.90 30.94
CA PHE A 93 -10.56 -22.78 30.00
C PHE A 93 -10.96 -23.27 28.62
N ALA A 94 -11.57 -24.45 28.50
CA ALA A 94 -12.05 -24.99 27.23
C ALA A 94 -13.07 -24.09 26.54
N GLU A 95 -13.94 -23.44 27.30
CA GLU A 95 -14.84 -22.39 26.80
C GLU A 95 -14.06 -21.14 26.38
N LYS A 96 -12.98 -20.78 27.08
CA LYS A 96 -12.14 -19.61 26.78
C LYS A 96 -11.22 -19.80 25.56
N ILE A 97 -10.72 -21.01 25.32
CA ILE A 97 -9.83 -21.29 24.19
C ILE A 97 -10.63 -21.50 22.90
N HIS A 98 -10.81 -20.43 22.15
CA HIS A 98 -11.35 -20.47 20.79
C HIS A 98 -10.24 -20.20 19.79
N GLY A 99 -9.45 -21.22 19.42
CA GLY A 99 -8.57 -21.22 18.24
C GLY A 99 -7.47 -20.14 18.14
N GLY A 100 -7.33 -19.24 19.12
CA GLY A 100 -6.32 -18.19 19.18
C GLY A 100 -6.60 -17.24 20.33
N PHE A 101 -5.80 -17.28 21.39
CA PHE A 101 -6.03 -16.47 22.58
C PHE A 101 -5.38 -15.08 22.43
N TYR A 102 -6.22 -14.05 22.49
CA TYR A 102 -5.80 -12.66 22.71
C TYR A 102 -6.66 -12.14 23.86
N SER A 103 -6.05 -11.57 24.90
CA SER A 103 -6.80 -11.09 26.07
C SER A 103 -7.51 -9.76 25.78
N THR A 104 -8.56 -9.44 26.54
CA THR A 104 -9.27 -8.16 26.42
C THR A 104 -8.32 -6.96 26.60
N GLU A 105 -7.31 -7.10 27.45
CA GLU A 105 -6.25 -6.11 27.65
C GLU A 105 -5.39 -5.93 26.40
N MET A 106 -5.06 -7.03 25.69
CA MET A 106 -4.33 -6.96 24.44
C MET A 106 -5.11 -6.20 23.36
N PHE A 107 -6.40 -6.48 23.24
CA PHE A 107 -7.27 -5.79 22.29
C PHE A 107 -7.46 -4.32 22.66
N ALA A 108 -7.71 -4.01 23.93
CA ALA A 108 -7.84 -2.63 24.40
C ALA A 108 -6.56 -1.83 24.15
N GLN A 109 -5.39 -2.41 24.40
CA GLN A 109 -4.11 -1.77 24.13
C GLN A 109 -3.88 -1.56 22.63
N MET A 110 -4.23 -2.53 21.78
CA MET A 110 -4.20 -2.37 20.32
C MET A 110 -5.07 -1.18 19.88
N VAL A 111 -6.31 -1.10 20.37
CA VAL A 111 -7.23 0.02 20.05
C VAL A 111 -6.64 1.35 20.49
N GLU A 112 -5.98 1.42 21.64
CA GLU A 112 -5.30 2.62 22.10
C GLU A 112 -4.13 3.03 21.18
N VAL A 113 -3.38 2.05 20.66
CA VAL A 113 -2.34 2.33 19.65
C VAL A 113 -2.97 2.81 18.34
N LEU A 114 -4.10 2.23 17.93
CA LEU A 114 -4.81 2.63 16.71
C LEU A 114 -5.30 4.09 16.76
N LYS A 115 -5.61 4.64 17.94
CA LYS A 115 -5.98 6.06 18.10
C LYS A 115 -4.90 7.05 17.67
N ASN A 116 -3.64 6.60 17.50
CA ASN A 116 -2.59 7.43 16.90
C ASN A 116 -2.78 7.65 15.38
N PHE A 117 -3.65 6.85 14.75
CA PHE A 117 -3.99 6.93 13.34
C PHE A 117 -5.43 7.44 13.19
N SER A 118 -5.69 8.23 12.17
CA SER A 118 -7.03 8.81 11.92
C SER A 118 -7.64 8.35 10.60
N GLY A 119 -6.84 7.74 9.72
CA GLY A 119 -7.24 7.23 8.41
C GLY A 119 -7.50 5.74 8.43
N ARG A 120 -6.79 5.00 7.58
CA ARG A 120 -7.12 3.61 7.23
C ARG A 120 -5.99 2.66 7.60
N VAL A 121 -6.34 1.54 8.22
CA VAL A 121 -5.38 0.54 8.70
C VAL A 121 -5.66 -0.79 8.02
N LEU A 122 -4.62 -1.52 7.63
CA LEU A 122 -4.76 -2.85 7.03
C LEU A 122 -4.52 -3.93 8.08
N ASP A 123 -5.54 -4.73 8.36
CA ASP A 123 -5.42 -6.00 9.06
C ASP A 123 -4.94 -7.09 8.11
N PHE A 124 -3.61 -7.23 8.00
CA PHE A 124 -3.00 -8.15 7.05
C PHE A 124 -3.21 -9.62 7.41
N ASP A 125 -3.41 -9.90 8.70
CA ASP A 125 -3.58 -11.26 9.23
C ASP A 125 -5.05 -11.62 9.51
N CYS A 126 -5.99 -10.72 9.17
CA CYS A 126 -7.42 -10.84 9.46
C CYS A 126 -7.67 -11.13 10.95
N PHE A 127 -6.90 -10.50 11.82
CA PHE A 127 -6.95 -10.70 13.25
C PHE A 127 -8.27 -10.25 13.87
N VAL A 128 -8.66 -9.01 13.62
CA VAL A 128 -9.77 -8.36 14.32
C VAL A 128 -11.08 -9.12 14.07
N GLY A 129 -11.30 -9.58 12.85
CA GLY A 129 -12.48 -10.34 12.43
C GLY A 129 -12.48 -11.82 12.83
N LYS A 130 -11.41 -12.34 13.45
CA LYS A 130 -11.33 -13.70 14.00
C LYS A 130 -11.53 -13.78 15.51
N THR A 131 -11.53 -12.63 16.20
CA THR A 131 -11.61 -12.58 17.66
C THR A 131 -13.05 -12.52 18.15
N ASP A 132 -13.30 -12.98 19.38
CA ASP A 132 -14.58 -12.82 20.08
C ASP A 132 -14.84 -11.37 20.57
N PHE A 133 -14.02 -10.40 20.15
CA PHE A 133 -14.23 -8.98 20.43
C PHE A 133 -15.38 -8.44 19.57
N ARG A 134 -16.61 -8.75 20.01
CA ARG A 134 -17.89 -8.50 19.31
C ARG A 134 -18.37 -7.05 19.34
N THR A 135 -17.47 -6.08 19.54
CA THR A 135 -17.85 -4.68 19.73
C THR A 135 -17.09 -3.75 18.79
N LYS A 136 -17.78 -2.70 18.33
CA LYS A 136 -17.19 -1.60 17.55
C LYS A 136 -15.85 -1.18 18.18
N LEU A 137 -14.79 -1.16 17.38
CA LEU A 137 -13.54 -0.51 17.73
C LEU A 137 -13.88 0.95 18.09
N ASP A 138 -13.59 1.38 19.33
CA ASP A 138 -13.76 2.79 19.74
C ASP A 138 -12.62 3.63 19.16
N TRP A 139 -12.63 3.72 17.83
CA TRP A 139 -11.63 4.35 17.00
C TRP A 139 -12.33 5.00 15.81
N ARG A 140 -11.82 6.16 15.37
CA ARG A 140 -12.46 6.98 14.33
C ARG A 140 -12.09 6.59 12.89
N GLY A 141 -11.07 5.75 12.71
CA GLY A 141 -10.61 5.33 11.39
C GLY A 141 -11.31 4.08 10.87
N GLU A 142 -10.87 3.62 9.70
CA GLU A 142 -11.38 2.43 9.03
C GLU A 142 -10.34 1.31 9.04
N ILE A 143 -10.79 0.08 9.27
CA ILE A 143 -9.94 -1.10 9.17
C ILE A 143 -10.33 -1.90 7.93
N ASP A 144 -9.39 -2.11 7.02
CA ASP A 144 -9.52 -3.05 5.91
C ASP A 144 -8.85 -4.37 6.29
N CYS A 145 -9.13 -5.44 5.54
CA CYS A 145 -8.63 -6.79 5.84
C CYS A 145 -8.05 -7.43 4.60
N PHE A 146 -6.90 -8.09 4.73
CA PHE A 146 -6.46 -9.08 3.75
C PHE A 146 -6.85 -10.48 4.23
N ALA A 147 -7.69 -11.16 3.45
CA ALA A 147 -8.19 -12.48 3.76
C ALA A 147 -8.16 -13.36 2.49
N PRO A 148 -7.05 -14.06 2.22
CA PRO A 148 -6.95 -14.97 1.08
C PRO A 148 -7.98 -16.10 1.14
N ASP A 149 -8.17 -16.80 0.03
CA ASP A 149 -9.16 -17.88 -0.09
C ASP A 149 -9.00 -18.93 1.02
N GLY A 150 -10.13 -19.31 1.63
CA GLY A 150 -10.17 -20.17 2.82
C GLY A 150 -10.13 -19.41 4.15
N LEU A 151 -9.80 -18.11 4.15
CA LEU A 151 -9.90 -17.24 5.32
C LEU A 151 -11.21 -16.43 5.27
N ALA A 152 -12.16 -16.77 6.13
CA ALA A 152 -13.42 -16.03 6.26
C ALA A 152 -13.40 -15.24 7.57
N PRO A 153 -13.40 -13.89 7.53
CA PRO A 153 -13.64 -13.12 8.75
C PRO A 153 -15.05 -13.45 9.28
N ILE A 154 -15.12 -13.74 10.58
CA ILE A 154 -16.36 -14.09 11.28
C ILE A 154 -17.32 -12.89 11.24
N MET A 155 -16.79 -11.67 11.39
CA MET A 155 -17.54 -10.41 11.31
C MET A 155 -17.12 -9.57 10.10
N LYS A 156 -17.65 -9.89 8.91
CA LYS A 156 -17.39 -9.12 7.68
C LYS A 156 -17.72 -7.62 7.82
N ASN A 157 -18.75 -7.30 8.60
CA ASN A 157 -19.26 -5.93 8.77
C ASN A 157 -18.35 -5.01 9.58
N LEU A 158 -17.29 -5.57 10.20
CA LEU A 158 -16.30 -4.79 10.94
C LEU A 158 -15.28 -4.13 10.00
N TYR A 159 -15.04 -4.73 8.85
CA TYR A 159 -14.05 -4.25 7.89
C TYR A 159 -14.71 -3.34 6.84
N GLY A 160 -14.02 -2.28 6.45
CA GLY A 160 -14.43 -1.41 5.35
C GLY A 160 -14.35 -2.16 4.01
N LYS A 161 -13.18 -2.72 3.70
CA LYS A 161 -12.95 -3.59 2.55
C LYS A 161 -12.22 -4.87 2.96
N ILE A 162 -12.61 -5.98 2.33
CA ILE A 162 -11.93 -7.27 2.45
C ILE A 162 -11.28 -7.57 1.11
N PHE A 163 -9.96 -7.69 1.11
CA PHE A 163 -9.16 -8.05 -0.05
C PHE A 163 -8.92 -9.56 -0.09
N ARG A 164 -9.04 -10.17 -1.26
CA ARG A 164 -8.77 -11.61 -1.45
C ARG A 164 -7.40 -11.89 -2.01
N THR A 165 -6.84 -10.95 -2.74
CA THR A 165 -5.51 -11.06 -3.35
C THR A 165 -4.68 -9.81 -3.06
N PRO A 166 -3.33 -9.92 -2.98
CA PRO A 166 -2.44 -8.76 -2.86
C PRO A 166 -2.65 -7.71 -3.95
N ASP A 167 -3.00 -8.14 -5.16
CA ASP A 167 -3.24 -7.24 -6.29
C ASP A 167 -4.38 -6.25 -6.06
N GLU A 168 -5.39 -6.59 -5.26
CA GLU A 168 -6.53 -5.71 -4.98
C GLU A 168 -6.18 -4.48 -4.11
N PHE A 169 -5.04 -4.53 -3.42
CA PHE A 169 -4.54 -3.44 -2.59
C PHE A 169 -3.10 -3.02 -2.90
N ARG A 170 -2.48 -3.52 -3.97
CA ARG A 170 -1.09 -3.18 -4.36
C ARG A 170 -0.83 -1.68 -4.60
N TYR A 171 -1.90 -0.91 -4.84
CA TYR A 171 -1.88 0.55 -5.01
C TYR A 171 -2.51 1.29 -3.84
N ARG A 172 -2.83 0.60 -2.75
CA ARG A 172 -3.41 1.22 -1.57
C ARG A 172 -2.31 1.42 -0.55
N THR A 173 -2.42 2.54 0.14
CA THR A 173 -1.59 2.85 1.29
C THR A 173 -2.46 2.96 2.53
N PHE A 174 -1.86 2.65 3.66
CA PHE A 174 -2.48 2.59 4.96
C PHE A 174 -1.65 3.38 5.95
N ASP A 175 -2.30 3.94 6.95
CA ASP A 175 -1.62 4.63 8.06
C ASP A 175 -0.78 3.66 8.86
N ALA A 176 -1.24 2.41 9.00
CA ALA A 176 -0.51 1.30 9.58
C ALA A 176 -0.96 -0.05 8.99
N VAL A 177 -0.09 -1.05 9.06
CA VAL A 177 -0.38 -2.44 8.75
C VAL A 177 -0.25 -3.28 10.03
N LEU A 178 -1.24 -4.12 10.33
CA LEU A 178 -1.24 -5.03 11.46
C LEU A 178 -0.62 -6.37 11.06
N LEU A 179 0.48 -6.72 11.71
CA LEU A 179 1.15 -8.02 11.62
C LEU A 179 1.03 -8.74 12.97
N THR A 180 -0.08 -9.43 13.17
CA THR A 180 -0.47 -10.03 14.46
C THR A 180 -0.23 -11.52 14.53
N ALA A 181 -0.13 -12.21 13.39
CA ALA A 181 0.19 -13.61 13.36
C ALA A 181 1.58 -13.82 13.97
N GLU A 182 1.68 -14.85 14.82
CA GLU A 182 2.95 -15.29 15.36
C GLU A 182 3.85 -15.72 14.21
N ARG A 183 5.10 -15.25 14.22
CA ARG A 183 6.06 -15.49 13.15
C ARG A 183 7.42 -15.76 13.77
N SER A 184 8.20 -16.64 13.12
CA SER A 184 9.65 -16.60 13.27
C SER A 184 10.20 -15.25 12.78
N PRO A 185 11.42 -14.85 13.18
CA PRO A 185 12.04 -13.64 12.64
C PRO A 185 12.07 -13.59 11.10
N ASP A 186 12.38 -14.70 10.44
CA ASP A 186 12.44 -14.78 8.97
C ASP A 186 11.05 -14.56 8.34
N GLU A 187 10.02 -15.24 8.84
CA GLU A 187 8.63 -15.03 8.37
C GLU A 187 8.13 -13.60 8.63
N PHE A 188 8.62 -12.95 9.69
CA PHE A 188 8.30 -11.55 9.98
C PHE A 188 8.98 -10.62 8.96
N VAL A 189 10.24 -10.87 8.61
CA VAL A 189 10.94 -10.14 7.55
C VAL A 189 10.22 -10.31 6.21
N ASP A 190 9.80 -11.51 5.85
CA ASP A 190 9.01 -11.75 4.64
C ASP A 190 7.70 -10.94 4.64
N ALA A 191 6.99 -10.90 5.77
CA ALA A 191 5.78 -10.07 5.90
C ALA A 191 6.07 -8.56 5.82
N LEU A 192 7.23 -8.09 6.28
CA LEU A 192 7.65 -6.69 6.10
C LEU A 192 7.90 -6.36 4.63
N ILE A 193 8.44 -7.31 3.86
CA ILE A 193 8.67 -7.20 2.41
C ILE A 193 7.34 -7.23 1.65
N ASP A 194 6.45 -8.17 1.96
CA ASP A 194 5.13 -8.30 1.33
C ASP A 194 4.23 -7.08 1.56
N THR A 195 4.48 -6.36 2.65
CA THR A 195 3.76 -5.14 3.01
C THR A 195 4.56 -3.88 2.71
N ASP A 196 5.66 -4.00 1.97
CA ASP A 196 6.44 -2.85 1.54
C ASP A 196 5.62 -1.94 0.61
N GLY A 197 5.77 -0.63 0.78
CA GLY A 197 4.95 0.37 0.08
C GLY A 197 3.50 0.52 0.56
N LEU A 198 2.95 -0.43 1.34
CA LEU A 198 1.58 -0.31 1.89
C LEU A 198 1.52 0.64 3.08
N SER A 199 2.51 0.61 3.97
CA SER A 199 2.63 1.56 5.07
C SER A 199 4.05 1.64 5.57
N LYS A 200 4.43 2.82 6.06
CA LYS A 200 5.66 3.00 6.83
C LYS A 200 5.51 2.52 8.28
N ASN A 201 4.29 2.43 8.80
CA ASN A 201 4.05 2.00 10.17
C ASN A 201 3.56 0.55 10.20
N ILE A 202 4.21 -0.27 10.99
CA ILE A 202 3.85 -1.66 11.25
C ILE A 202 3.44 -1.76 12.72
N LEU A 203 2.23 -2.25 12.96
CA LEU A 203 1.78 -2.64 14.29
C LEU A 203 1.90 -4.16 14.41
N ALA A 204 2.97 -4.61 15.05
CA ALA A 204 3.25 -6.03 15.25
C ALA A 204 2.88 -6.47 16.67
N PHE A 205 2.49 -7.73 16.83
CA PHE A 205 2.40 -8.35 18.16
C PHE A 205 3.49 -9.40 18.32
N ALA A 206 4.27 -9.29 19.40
CA ALA A 206 5.25 -10.30 19.76
C ALA A 206 4.91 -10.88 21.14
N ARG A 207 4.83 -12.22 21.24
CA ARG A 207 4.59 -12.90 22.50
C ARG A 207 5.81 -12.75 23.41
N LYS A 208 5.57 -12.67 24.72
CA LYS A 208 6.61 -12.70 25.73
C LYS A 208 7.45 -13.98 25.60
N ASN A 209 8.76 -13.85 25.71
CA ASN A 209 9.77 -14.90 25.55
C ASN A 209 9.76 -15.58 24.16
N SER A 210 9.19 -14.95 23.13
CA SER A 210 9.23 -15.49 21.76
C SER A 210 10.52 -15.12 21.04
N ALA A 211 10.88 -15.91 20.02
CA ALA A 211 12.00 -15.59 19.13
C ALA A 211 11.82 -14.22 18.45
N LEU A 212 10.58 -13.86 18.11
CA LEU A 212 10.26 -12.56 17.53
C LEU A 212 10.48 -11.40 18.52
N GLU A 213 10.09 -11.55 19.79
CA GLU A 213 10.33 -10.52 20.82
C GLU A 213 11.83 -10.29 21.04
N SER A 214 12.61 -11.37 21.16
CA SER A 214 14.08 -11.28 21.27
C SER A 214 14.66 -10.57 20.06
N TRP A 215 14.27 -10.98 18.86
CA TRP A 215 14.76 -10.39 17.63
C TRP A 215 14.38 -8.91 17.48
N LEU A 216 13.14 -8.51 17.78
CA LEU A 216 12.71 -7.10 17.75
C LEU A 216 13.50 -6.25 18.75
N THR A 217 13.81 -6.80 19.92
CA THR A 217 14.61 -6.13 20.95
C THR A 217 16.05 -5.88 20.48
N ASP A 218 16.63 -6.85 19.77
CA ASP A 218 18.01 -6.79 19.26
C ASP A 218 18.13 -6.00 17.95
N SER A 219 17.03 -5.85 17.20
CA SER A 219 17.03 -5.29 15.84
C SER A 219 16.79 -3.78 15.76
N LYS A 220 17.23 -2.99 16.75
CA LYS A 220 16.93 -1.54 16.81
C LYS A 220 17.38 -0.73 15.59
N ASN A 221 18.32 -1.23 14.80
CA ASN A 221 18.87 -0.53 13.64
C ASN A 221 18.10 -0.78 12.33
N ILE A 222 17.04 -1.60 12.32
CA ILE A 222 16.24 -1.86 11.11
C ILE A 222 14.96 -1.02 11.03
N PHE A 223 14.60 -0.34 12.12
CA PHE A 223 13.44 0.56 12.21
C PHE A 223 13.90 1.99 12.52
N ALA A 224 13.21 2.98 11.96
CA ALA A 224 13.46 4.40 12.19
C ALA A 224 13.02 4.84 13.59
N ALA A 225 11.97 4.20 14.11
CA ALA A 225 11.47 4.36 15.47
C ALA A 225 10.70 3.11 15.90
N ASP A 226 10.70 2.83 17.19
CA ASP A 226 9.89 1.78 17.81
C ASP A 226 9.22 2.30 19.10
N LYS A 227 7.96 1.89 19.32
CA LYS A 227 7.25 2.05 20.59
C LYS A 227 6.69 0.70 21.02
N VAL A 228 6.94 0.34 22.28
CA VAL A 228 6.53 -0.94 22.84
C VAL A 228 5.43 -0.71 23.88
N TYR A 229 4.32 -1.42 23.71
CA TYR A 229 3.18 -1.39 24.63
C TYR A 229 3.01 -2.78 25.23
N ALA A 230 3.55 -2.97 26.43
CA ALA A 230 3.54 -4.24 27.14
C ALA A 230 2.11 -4.65 27.57
N VAL A 231 1.83 -5.93 27.46
CA VAL A 231 0.59 -6.60 27.88
C VAL A 231 0.97 -7.92 28.58
N PRO A 232 0.09 -8.55 29.38
CA PRO A 232 0.48 -9.70 30.20
C PRO A 232 1.20 -10.83 29.45
N ASN A 233 0.81 -11.08 28.18
CA ASN A 233 1.34 -12.19 27.38
C ASN A 233 2.31 -11.75 26.26
N GLY A 234 2.78 -10.50 26.26
CA GLY A 234 3.71 -10.00 25.25
C GLY A 234 3.71 -8.49 25.11
N ALA A 235 3.91 -8.00 23.89
CA ALA A 235 3.85 -6.57 23.62
C ALA A 235 3.38 -6.27 22.20
N TRP A 236 2.68 -5.14 22.07
CA TRP A 236 2.47 -4.49 20.78
C TRP A 236 3.67 -3.62 20.45
N TRP A 237 4.23 -3.82 19.27
CA TRP A 237 5.34 -3.06 18.72
C TRP A 237 4.81 -2.17 17.60
N LEU A 238 4.81 -0.87 17.82
CA LEU A 238 4.60 0.10 16.76
C LEU A 238 5.98 0.45 16.18
N LEU A 239 6.24 -0.04 14.97
CA LEU A 239 7.52 0.05 14.27
C LEU A 239 7.37 0.99 13.07
N GLU A 240 8.28 1.94 12.91
CA GLU A 240 8.39 2.75 11.70
C GLU A 240 9.52 2.21 10.82
N LYS A 241 9.21 1.78 9.59
CA LYS A 241 10.21 1.27 8.63
C LYS A 241 11.24 2.35 8.29
N ILE A 242 12.52 1.98 8.21
CA ILE A 242 13.55 2.89 7.67
C ILE A 242 13.25 3.14 6.19
N SER A 243 12.99 4.39 5.84
CA SER A 243 12.93 4.83 4.45
C SER A 243 14.30 5.35 4.04
N LEU A 244 14.89 4.80 2.98
CA LEU A 244 16.06 5.40 2.36
C LEU A 244 15.72 6.83 1.91
N PRO A 245 16.70 7.77 1.92
CA PRO A 245 16.46 9.12 1.44
C PRO A 245 15.88 9.10 0.03
N ALA A 246 14.70 9.65 -0.14
CA ALA A 246 14.05 9.67 -1.43
C ALA A 246 14.81 10.56 -2.41
N ASP A 247 15.24 9.93 -3.50
CA ASP A 247 15.78 10.56 -4.69
C ASP A 247 14.63 10.96 -5.62
N VAL A 248 14.66 12.21 -6.08
CA VAL A 248 13.61 12.86 -6.87
C VAL A 248 14.17 13.25 -8.23
N GLY A 249 13.58 12.74 -9.30
CA GLY A 249 13.88 13.13 -10.68
C GLY A 249 12.62 13.47 -11.46
N VAL A 250 12.30 14.76 -11.60
CA VAL A 250 11.18 15.23 -12.41
C VAL A 250 11.69 15.79 -13.74
N TYR A 251 11.15 15.30 -14.84
CA TYR A 251 11.63 15.62 -16.17
C TYR A 251 10.74 16.66 -16.85
N ILE A 252 11.34 17.79 -17.19
CA ILE A 252 10.69 18.89 -17.93
C ILE A 252 10.87 18.62 -19.42
N VAL A 253 9.81 18.18 -20.07
CA VAL A 253 9.83 17.83 -21.50
C VAL A 253 9.84 19.09 -22.34
N THR A 254 10.77 19.15 -23.29
CA THR A 254 10.90 20.24 -24.27
C THR A 254 11.21 19.72 -25.67
N HIS A 255 10.91 20.55 -26.68
CA HIS A 255 11.31 20.37 -28.09
C HIS A 255 11.94 21.65 -28.67
N LYS A 256 12.20 22.65 -27.81
CA LYS A 256 12.87 23.93 -28.11
C LYS A 256 13.53 24.47 -26.85
N ASP A 257 14.29 25.55 -26.95
CA ASP A 257 14.88 26.19 -25.76
C ASP A 257 13.78 26.64 -24.78
N ALA A 258 13.75 26.00 -23.61
CA ALA A 258 12.79 26.29 -22.55
C ALA A 258 13.09 27.60 -21.83
N LYS A 259 14.30 28.18 -22.00
CA LYS A 259 14.77 29.37 -21.29
C LYS A 259 14.50 29.28 -19.79
N LEU A 260 14.84 28.13 -19.22
CA LEU A 260 14.54 27.74 -17.85
C LEU A 260 15.77 27.10 -17.22
N ALA A 261 16.19 27.61 -16.06
CA ALA A 261 17.08 26.86 -15.18
C ALA A 261 16.22 25.85 -14.40
N ALA A 262 16.49 24.55 -14.57
CA ALA A 262 15.78 23.51 -13.83
C ALA A 262 16.07 23.65 -12.32
N PRO A 263 15.04 23.61 -11.46
CA PRO A 263 15.24 23.60 -10.01
C PRO A 263 15.83 22.26 -9.53
N ASP A 264 16.29 22.21 -8.28
CA ASP A 264 16.78 20.97 -7.67
C ASP A 264 15.74 19.84 -7.77
N GLY A 265 16.22 18.64 -8.13
CA GLY A 265 15.37 17.48 -8.41
C GLY A 265 14.69 17.47 -9.79
N TYR A 266 14.95 18.47 -10.65
CA TYR A 266 14.43 18.52 -12.01
C TYR A 266 15.54 18.38 -13.06
N LYS A 267 15.19 17.84 -14.23
CA LYS A 267 16.05 17.78 -15.43
C LYS A 267 15.24 18.14 -16.67
N ILE A 268 15.84 18.84 -17.63
CA ILE A 268 15.21 19.11 -18.93
C ILE A 268 15.50 17.95 -19.88
N ILE A 269 14.45 17.36 -20.45
CA ILE A 269 14.56 16.31 -21.46
C ILE A 269 14.10 16.81 -22.83
N HIS A 270 14.95 16.64 -23.85
CA HIS A 270 14.58 16.90 -25.22
C HIS A 270 13.81 15.69 -25.79
N ALA A 271 12.52 15.86 -26.05
CA ALA A 271 11.69 14.86 -26.72
C ALA A 271 11.77 14.96 -28.24
N GLY A 272 11.77 13.82 -28.93
CA GLY A 272 11.93 13.76 -30.38
C GLY A 272 13.32 14.11 -30.86
N HIS A 273 14.34 14.01 -30.00
CA HIS A 273 15.71 14.40 -30.32
C HIS A 273 16.25 13.63 -31.53
N ALA A 274 15.80 12.38 -31.77
CA ALA A 274 16.19 11.57 -32.93
C ALA A 274 15.87 12.22 -34.29
N LEU A 275 15.00 13.23 -34.31
CA LEU A 275 14.59 13.99 -35.51
C LEU A 275 15.03 15.46 -35.45
N ALA A 276 15.68 15.87 -34.36
CA ALA A 276 16.11 17.25 -34.15
C ALA A 276 17.52 17.49 -34.71
N THR A 277 17.79 18.75 -35.08
CA THR A 277 19.14 19.21 -35.51
C THR A 277 19.90 19.93 -34.39
N GLU A 278 19.22 20.25 -33.29
CA GLU A 278 19.74 21.00 -32.15
C GLU A 278 19.40 20.25 -30.85
N ASN A 279 20.15 20.51 -29.78
CA ASN A 279 19.86 19.96 -28.46
C ASN A 279 19.40 21.07 -27.49
N PHE A 280 18.27 20.86 -26.83
CA PHE A 280 17.64 21.81 -25.90
C PHE A 280 17.50 21.27 -24.47
N GLY A 281 17.97 20.06 -24.19
CA GLY A 281 17.83 19.40 -22.88
C GLY A 281 19.16 19.04 -22.24
N ASP A 282 19.12 18.81 -20.92
CA ASP A 282 20.22 18.19 -20.17
C ASP A 282 20.40 16.73 -20.58
N VAL A 283 19.30 16.08 -20.97
CA VAL A 283 19.23 14.73 -21.52
C VAL A 283 18.36 14.71 -22.77
N ALA A 284 18.52 13.67 -23.59
CA ALA A 284 17.79 13.47 -24.83
C ALA A 284 17.11 12.10 -24.85
N ASP A 285 15.88 12.06 -25.37
CA ASP A 285 15.04 10.87 -25.38
C ASP A 285 15.43 9.81 -26.42
N ASP A 286 16.51 10.02 -27.19
CA ASP A 286 17.00 9.11 -28.23
C ASP A 286 18.22 8.27 -27.82
N THR A 287 18.58 8.31 -26.54
CA THR A 287 19.66 7.52 -25.94
C THR A 287 19.12 6.27 -25.25
N GLY A 288 19.95 5.24 -25.06
CA GLY A 288 19.53 4.01 -24.37
C GLY A 288 18.34 3.30 -25.06
N ASP A 289 17.45 2.71 -24.28
CA ASP A 289 16.21 2.13 -24.82
C ASP A 289 15.16 3.23 -25.02
N ASN A 290 14.70 3.41 -26.26
CA ASN A 290 13.90 4.56 -26.63
C ASN A 290 12.95 4.36 -27.80
N ILE A 291 11.99 5.30 -27.91
CA ILE A 291 11.04 5.42 -29.01
C ILE A 291 11.01 6.85 -29.58
N SER A 292 12.11 7.60 -29.49
CA SER A 292 12.19 9.02 -29.89
C SER A 292 11.69 9.29 -31.32
N ARG A 293 11.93 8.35 -32.25
CA ARG A 293 11.44 8.44 -33.64
C ARG A 293 9.90 8.42 -33.79
N LEU A 294 9.16 8.03 -32.75
CA LEU A 294 7.70 8.08 -32.72
C LEU A 294 7.15 9.43 -32.21
N ASN A 295 8.02 10.38 -31.87
CA ASN A 295 7.63 11.69 -31.35
C ASN A 295 6.62 12.44 -32.24
N PRO A 296 6.68 12.39 -33.60
CA PRO A 296 5.65 13.02 -34.44
C PRO A 296 4.21 12.55 -34.20
N PHE A 297 4.05 11.39 -33.54
CA PHE A 297 2.75 10.79 -33.21
C PHE A 297 2.44 10.79 -31.71
N LEU A 298 3.48 10.68 -30.87
CA LEU A 298 3.37 10.44 -29.43
C LEU A 298 3.88 11.59 -28.55
N ASP A 299 4.56 12.58 -29.12
CA ASP A 299 5.07 13.75 -28.42
C ASP A 299 5.77 13.44 -27.09
N GLU A 300 5.35 14.07 -25.99
CA GLU A 300 5.91 13.93 -24.64
C GLU A 300 5.88 12.49 -24.12
N ILE A 301 5.06 11.61 -24.71
CA ILE A 301 5.03 10.18 -24.36
C ILE A 301 6.34 9.46 -24.76
N THR A 302 7.09 9.98 -25.73
CA THR A 302 8.43 9.47 -26.05
C THR A 302 9.44 9.72 -24.93
N ALA A 303 9.40 10.90 -24.31
CA ALA A 303 10.16 11.21 -23.11
C ALA A 303 9.69 10.36 -21.91
N LEU A 304 8.38 10.16 -21.76
CA LEU A 304 7.83 9.27 -20.72
C LEU A 304 8.43 7.85 -20.82
N TYR A 305 8.49 7.28 -22.02
CA TYR A 305 9.11 5.98 -22.27
C TYR A 305 10.59 5.97 -21.90
N TRP A 306 11.32 7.01 -22.31
CA TRP A 306 12.75 7.10 -22.00
C TRP A 306 13.01 7.15 -20.49
N ILE A 307 12.24 7.95 -19.74
CA ILE A 307 12.32 8.03 -18.27
C ILE A 307 12.02 6.67 -17.64
N TRP A 308 11.04 5.94 -18.18
CA TRP A 308 10.70 4.60 -17.72
C TRP A 308 11.88 3.63 -17.86
N ARG A 309 12.54 3.61 -19.03
CA ARG A 309 13.56 2.60 -19.34
C ARG A 309 14.98 2.95 -18.90
N ASN A 310 15.28 4.22 -18.66
CA ASN A 310 16.67 4.67 -18.49
C ASN A 310 16.94 5.35 -17.14
N THR A 311 15.98 5.37 -16.21
CA THR A 311 16.12 6.04 -14.90
C THR A 311 15.55 5.19 -13.77
N SER A 312 15.99 5.45 -12.53
CA SER A 312 15.65 4.63 -11.35
C SER A 312 15.40 5.46 -10.09
N HIS A 313 15.00 6.72 -10.22
CA HIS A 313 14.70 7.59 -9.08
C HIS A 313 13.52 7.02 -8.26
N THR A 314 13.62 7.08 -6.93
CA THR A 314 12.55 6.57 -6.03
C THR A 314 11.23 7.33 -6.17
N ILE A 315 11.32 8.63 -6.50
CA ILE A 315 10.22 9.48 -6.92
C ILE A 315 10.58 10.03 -8.30
N THR A 316 9.68 9.88 -9.24
CA THR A 316 9.88 10.31 -10.62
C THR A 316 8.63 11.02 -11.14
N GLY A 317 8.80 11.82 -12.18
CA GLY A 317 7.68 12.51 -12.77
C GLY A 317 8.02 13.17 -14.09
N ILE A 318 6.99 13.69 -14.73
CA ILE A 318 7.06 14.36 -16.01
C ILE A 318 6.21 15.63 -15.96
N CYS A 319 6.77 16.72 -16.48
CA CYS A 319 6.12 18.00 -16.63
C CYS A 319 6.41 18.56 -18.02
N HIS A 320 5.64 19.53 -18.47
CA HIS A 320 5.86 20.20 -19.74
C HIS A 320 6.62 21.52 -19.51
N TYR A 321 7.51 21.92 -20.42
CA TYR A 321 8.31 23.15 -20.29
C TYR A 321 7.49 24.44 -20.08
N ARG A 322 6.21 24.43 -20.47
CA ARG A 322 5.24 25.53 -20.22
C ARG A 322 4.22 25.28 -19.12
N ARG A 323 4.17 24.09 -18.51
CA ARG A 323 3.17 23.72 -17.50
C ARG A 323 3.87 23.01 -16.35
N LEU A 324 4.11 23.76 -15.28
CA LEU A 324 4.89 23.31 -14.12
C LEU A 324 4.04 23.40 -12.86
N PHE A 325 4.05 22.38 -12.01
CA PHE A 325 3.28 22.38 -10.77
C PHE A 325 3.64 23.54 -9.83
N THR A 326 2.67 24.02 -9.06
CA THR A 326 2.88 25.00 -7.99
C THR A 326 1.92 24.78 -6.82
N THR A 327 2.35 25.15 -5.61
CA THR A 327 1.49 25.28 -4.43
C THR A 327 0.92 26.71 -4.29
N THR A 328 1.33 27.64 -5.16
CA THR A 328 0.88 29.03 -5.11
C THR A 328 -0.60 29.11 -5.45
N THR A 329 -1.37 29.78 -4.59
CA THR A 329 -2.78 30.12 -4.85
C THR A 329 -2.89 31.63 -5.00
N ASN A 330 -3.18 32.14 -6.20
CA ASN A 330 -3.33 33.59 -6.40
C ASN A 330 -4.73 33.92 -6.92
N GLN A 331 -5.61 34.48 -6.07
CA GLN A 331 -7.03 34.74 -6.39
C GLN A 331 -7.29 35.88 -7.42
N ARG A 332 -6.27 36.32 -8.17
CA ARG A 332 -6.34 37.53 -9.02
C ARG A 332 -6.34 37.29 -10.52
N GLU A 333 -6.33 36.04 -10.98
CA GLU A 333 -6.21 35.72 -12.41
C GLU A 333 -7.50 35.08 -12.95
N HIS A 334 -7.85 35.42 -14.21
CA HIS A 334 -9.07 34.97 -14.89
C HIS A 334 -9.10 33.45 -15.21
N ARG A 335 -8.07 32.70 -14.83
CA ARG A 335 -8.01 31.23 -14.92
C ARG A 335 -7.76 30.65 -13.52
N PRO A 336 -8.68 29.87 -12.95
CA PRO A 336 -8.61 29.46 -11.55
C PRO A 336 -7.44 28.51 -11.20
N PHE A 337 -6.79 27.90 -12.20
CA PHE A 337 -5.76 26.86 -11.99
C PHE A 337 -4.50 27.02 -12.86
N GLU A 338 -4.38 28.14 -13.57
CA GLU A 338 -3.21 28.50 -14.38
C GLU A 338 -2.69 29.85 -13.92
N PHE A 339 -1.46 29.87 -13.40
CA PHE A 339 -0.84 31.08 -12.85
C PHE A 339 0.29 31.61 -13.72
N VAL A 340 0.48 32.92 -13.70
CA VAL A 340 1.66 33.57 -14.32
C VAL A 340 2.95 32.92 -13.82
N PHE A 341 3.79 32.51 -14.76
CA PHE A 341 5.05 31.84 -14.48
C PHE A 341 6.02 32.68 -13.64
N LYS A 342 6.49 32.07 -12.55
CA LYS A 342 7.58 32.58 -11.69
C LYS A 342 8.47 31.39 -11.30
N PRO A 343 9.76 31.35 -11.70
CA PRO A 343 10.62 30.19 -11.43
C PRO A 343 10.66 29.77 -9.95
N ARG A 344 10.68 30.74 -9.03
CA ARG A 344 10.67 30.49 -7.58
C ARG A 344 9.41 29.81 -7.03
N ASN A 345 8.34 29.76 -7.83
CA ASN A 345 7.05 29.16 -7.46
C ASN A 345 6.90 27.75 -8.07
N ILE A 346 7.89 27.23 -8.79
CA ILE A 346 7.87 25.82 -9.24
C ILE A 346 7.88 24.95 -7.99
N LEU A 347 7.03 23.92 -7.99
CA LEU A 347 6.95 22.94 -6.91
C LEU A 347 8.35 22.41 -6.58
N SER A 348 8.81 22.64 -5.36
CA SER A 348 10.16 22.29 -4.95
C SER A 348 10.28 20.79 -4.62
N ARG A 349 11.51 20.27 -4.66
CA ARG A 349 11.82 18.91 -4.19
C ARG A 349 11.27 18.62 -2.78
N ALA A 350 11.42 19.57 -1.85
CA ALA A 350 10.94 19.42 -0.48
C ALA A 350 9.41 19.33 -0.40
N GLU A 351 8.69 20.09 -1.22
CA GLU A 351 7.22 20.02 -1.29
C GLU A 351 6.75 18.72 -1.93
N ILE A 352 7.42 18.23 -2.99
CA ILE A 352 7.12 16.93 -3.60
C ILE A 352 7.20 15.82 -2.54
N LEU A 353 8.30 15.77 -1.78
CA LEU A 353 8.51 14.77 -0.75
C LEU A 353 7.41 14.83 0.31
N LYS A 354 7.13 16.02 0.83
CA LYS A 354 6.08 16.24 1.84
C LYS A 354 4.70 15.81 1.33
N LEU A 355 4.36 16.13 0.09
CA LEU A 355 3.07 15.73 -0.49
C LEU A 355 2.99 14.22 -0.68
N LEU A 356 4.06 13.59 -1.14
CA LEU A 356 4.06 12.15 -1.37
C LEU A 356 4.13 11.32 -0.07
N ASP A 357 4.39 11.94 1.09
CA ASP A 357 4.18 11.27 2.39
C ASP A 357 2.69 10.97 2.64
N GLU A 358 1.79 11.85 2.18
CA GLU A 358 0.34 11.76 2.40
C GLU A 358 -0.43 11.25 1.17
N TYR A 359 0.15 11.35 -0.02
CA TYR A 359 -0.47 11.02 -1.30
C TYR A 359 0.42 10.11 -2.14
N ASP A 360 -0.17 9.43 -3.12
CA ASP A 360 0.55 8.44 -3.93
C ASP A 360 0.98 9.03 -5.28
N ILE A 361 0.21 9.98 -5.80
CA ILE A 361 0.48 10.67 -7.06
C ILE A 361 0.02 12.12 -6.99
N ILE A 362 0.85 13.01 -7.53
CA ILE A 362 0.55 14.43 -7.74
C ILE A 362 0.17 14.61 -9.20
N LEU A 363 -1.02 15.18 -9.44
CA LEU A 363 -1.59 15.46 -10.75
C LEU A 363 -1.97 16.94 -10.87
N HIS A 364 -2.23 17.38 -12.10
CA HIS A 364 -2.93 18.64 -12.32
C HIS A 364 -4.39 18.52 -11.86
N THR A 365 -5.01 19.63 -11.45
CA THR A 365 -6.47 19.70 -11.30
C THR A 365 -7.17 19.16 -12.54
N GLU A 366 -8.18 18.33 -12.33
CA GLU A 366 -8.96 17.73 -13.39
C GLU A 366 -9.63 18.79 -14.26
N LEU A 367 -9.65 18.55 -15.58
CA LEU A 367 -10.39 19.39 -16.51
C LEU A 367 -11.81 18.86 -16.62
N VAL A 368 -12.79 19.70 -16.30
CA VAL A 368 -14.22 19.43 -16.52
C VAL A 368 -14.67 20.15 -17.79
N SER A 369 -15.22 19.42 -18.74
CA SER A 369 -15.70 19.92 -20.03
C SER A 369 -17.22 19.80 -20.17
N ASP A 370 -17.80 20.65 -21.01
CA ASP A 370 -19.19 20.56 -21.47
C ASP A 370 -19.41 19.49 -22.55
N ARG A 371 -18.34 18.81 -22.98
CA ARG A 371 -18.34 17.82 -24.06
C ARG A 371 -17.59 16.55 -23.65
N THR A 372 -17.90 15.48 -24.34
CA THR A 372 -17.18 14.21 -24.19
C THR A 372 -15.73 14.35 -24.62
N GLN A 373 -14.85 13.50 -24.08
CA GLN A 373 -13.44 13.47 -24.48
C GLN A 373 -13.26 13.22 -25.97
N ARG A 374 -14.12 12.39 -26.54
CA ARG A 374 -14.19 12.16 -27.98
C ARG A 374 -14.52 13.43 -28.77
N GLU A 375 -15.56 14.16 -28.37
CA GLU A 375 -15.94 15.42 -29.03
C GLU A 375 -14.85 16.49 -28.93
N LEU A 376 -14.13 16.57 -27.80
CA LEU A 376 -12.99 17.47 -27.66
C LEU A 376 -11.90 17.19 -28.69
N MET A 377 -11.55 15.92 -28.91
CA MET A 377 -10.56 15.57 -29.94
C MET A 377 -11.06 15.87 -31.35
N ILE A 378 -12.37 15.73 -31.61
CA ILE A 378 -12.98 16.12 -32.88
C ILE A 378 -12.91 17.63 -33.07
N LEU A 379 -13.19 18.42 -32.03
CA LEU A 379 -13.13 19.88 -32.09
C LEU A 379 -11.72 20.41 -32.20
N SER A 380 -10.77 19.75 -31.53
CA SER A 380 -9.36 19.99 -31.79
C SER A 380 -9.12 19.69 -33.26
N THR A 381 -9.14 18.42 -33.68
CA THR A 381 -8.63 18.03 -35.01
C THR A 381 -9.45 18.51 -36.19
N GLY A 382 -10.75 18.77 -36.04
CA GLY A 382 -11.68 18.94 -37.16
C GLY A 382 -11.85 17.67 -38.01
N GLN A 383 -11.39 16.51 -37.54
CA GLN A 383 -11.33 15.26 -38.32
C GLN A 383 -12.03 14.10 -37.59
N PRO A 384 -13.37 14.05 -37.61
CA PRO A 384 -14.12 13.00 -36.92
C PRO A 384 -13.72 11.60 -37.37
N LYS A 385 -13.54 11.38 -38.68
CA LYS A 385 -13.12 10.07 -39.21
C LYS A 385 -11.76 9.60 -38.69
N LEU A 386 -10.83 10.53 -38.45
CA LEU A 386 -9.51 10.21 -37.90
C LEU A 386 -9.64 9.81 -36.43
N VAL A 387 -10.43 10.55 -35.64
CA VAL A 387 -10.72 10.24 -34.23
C VAL A 387 -11.36 8.85 -34.13
N ASP A 388 -12.43 8.60 -34.91
CA ASP A 388 -13.13 7.30 -34.98
C ASP A 388 -12.17 6.15 -35.27
N PHE A 389 -11.24 6.36 -36.20
CA PHE A 389 -10.30 5.32 -36.64
C PHE A 389 -9.21 5.05 -35.60
N ALA A 390 -8.63 6.11 -35.03
CA ALA A 390 -7.61 6.00 -33.99
C ALA A 390 -8.17 5.37 -32.71
N GLU A 391 -9.36 5.78 -32.27
CA GLU A 391 -10.04 5.21 -31.11
C GLU A 391 -10.27 3.69 -31.29
N LYS A 392 -10.74 3.26 -32.47
CA LYS A 392 -10.94 1.83 -32.77
C LYS A 392 -9.65 1.03 -32.74
N ILE A 393 -8.55 1.59 -33.26
CA ILE A 393 -7.24 0.94 -33.23
C ILE A 393 -6.76 0.81 -31.78
N VAL A 394 -6.78 1.89 -31.01
CA VAL A 394 -6.35 1.87 -29.61
C VAL A 394 -7.18 0.89 -28.80
N ARG A 395 -8.52 0.96 -28.89
CA ARG A 395 -9.42 0.05 -28.18
C ARG A 395 -9.18 -1.42 -28.54
N LYS A 396 -8.86 -1.72 -29.81
CA LYS A 396 -8.51 -3.07 -30.27
C LYS A 396 -7.20 -3.58 -29.65
N HIS A 397 -6.16 -2.74 -29.55
CA HIS A 397 -4.91 -3.13 -28.91
C HIS A 397 -5.09 -3.28 -27.40
N LEU A 398 -5.82 -2.35 -26.76
CA LEU A 398 -6.18 -2.44 -25.34
C LEU A 398 -6.96 -3.73 -25.03
N ALA A 399 -7.93 -4.11 -25.88
CA ALA A 399 -8.69 -5.36 -25.69
C ALA A 399 -7.83 -6.62 -25.68
N ARG A 400 -6.67 -6.59 -26.36
CA ARG A 400 -5.74 -7.73 -26.43
C ARG A 400 -4.80 -7.77 -25.23
N ALA A 401 -4.30 -6.61 -24.81
CA ALA A 401 -3.35 -6.47 -23.71
C ALA A 401 -4.05 -6.50 -22.33
N HIS A 402 -5.10 -5.69 -22.16
CA HIS A 402 -5.77 -5.43 -20.89
C HIS A 402 -7.30 -5.36 -21.08
N PRO A 403 -7.98 -6.49 -21.37
CA PRO A 403 -9.42 -6.51 -21.62
C PRO A 403 -10.27 -5.98 -20.45
N ASP A 404 -9.76 -6.06 -19.22
CA ASP A 404 -10.37 -5.56 -17.99
C ASP A 404 -10.46 -4.03 -17.90
N TYR A 405 -9.77 -3.31 -18.80
CA TYR A 405 -9.81 -1.85 -18.92
C TYR A 405 -10.79 -1.32 -19.97
N LEU A 406 -11.49 -2.18 -20.72
CA LEU A 406 -12.38 -1.72 -21.80
C LEU A 406 -13.53 -0.83 -21.32
N ASP A 407 -14.18 -1.20 -20.22
CA ASP A 407 -15.26 -0.38 -19.65
C ASP A 407 -14.74 0.97 -19.15
N ALA A 408 -13.53 0.99 -18.60
CA ALA A 408 -12.87 2.22 -18.15
C ALA A 408 -12.50 3.12 -19.34
N PHE A 409 -11.99 2.54 -20.42
CA PHE A 409 -11.71 3.24 -21.65
C PHE A 409 -12.98 3.88 -22.22
N ASP A 410 -14.04 3.09 -22.41
CA ASP A 410 -15.31 3.57 -22.97
C ASP A 410 -15.93 4.67 -22.09
N ALA A 411 -15.86 4.53 -20.75
CA ALA A 411 -16.35 5.52 -19.80
C ALA A 411 -15.57 6.85 -19.85
N VAL A 412 -14.24 6.81 -19.93
CA VAL A 412 -13.43 8.04 -20.02
C VAL A 412 -13.59 8.71 -21.38
N MET A 413 -13.59 7.94 -22.47
CA MET A 413 -13.74 8.49 -23.83
C MET A 413 -15.11 9.14 -24.05
N GLY A 414 -16.16 8.57 -23.46
CA GLY A 414 -17.51 9.15 -23.40
C GLY A 414 -17.74 10.14 -22.25
N GLY A 415 -16.73 10.40 -21.42
CA GLY A 415 -16.85 11.19 -20.20
C GLY A 415 -16.47 12.67 -20.37
N PHE A 416 -16.77 13.45 -19.33
CA PHE A 416 -16.60 14.92 -19.31
C PHE A 416 -15.39 15.40 -18.49
N VAL A 417 -14.71 14.48 -17.81
CA VAL A 417 -13.63 14.78 -16.86
C VAL A 417 -12.40 13.96 -17.19
N PHE A 418 -11.23 14.59 -17.21
CA PHE A 418 -9.94 13.92 -17.33
C PHE A 418 -8.80 14.73 -16.72
N PHE A 419 -7.70 14.06 -16.39
CA PHE A 419 -6.43 14.70 -16.04
C PHE A 419 -5.65 15.02 -17.31
N SER A 420 -5.56 16.30 -17.64
CA SER A 420 -4.90 16.78 -18.86
C SER A 420 -3.38 16.88 -18.74
N TYR A 421 -2.75 17.10 -19.89
CA TYR A 421 -1.32 17.32 -20.13
C TYR A 421 -0.39 16.12 -19.88
N GLY A 422 -0.89 15.02 -19.33
CA GLY A 422 -0.06 13.84 -19.01
C GLY A 422 1.00 14.09 -17.94
N ILE A 423 0.97 15.25 -17.27
CA ILE A 423 1.94 15.64 -16.26
C ILE A 423 1.60 15.01 -14.90
N HIS A 424 2.61 14.46 -14.23
CA HIS A 424 2.44 13.80 -12.94
C HIS A 424 3.77 13.61 -12.22
N VAL A 425 3.72 13.49 -10.88
CA VAL A 425 4.86 13.09 -10.04
C VAL A 425 4.40 12.00 -9.07
N THR A 426 5.15 10.91 -8.98
CA THR A 426 4.73 9.74 -8.18
C THR A 426 5.93 8.89 -7.73
N ARG A 427 5.66 7.89 -6.89
CA ARG A 427 6.63 6.86 -6.49
C ARG A 427 6.98 5.97 -7.68
N ARG A 428 8.21 5.47 -7.72
CA ARG A 428 8.74 4.71 -8.85
C ARG A 428 7.85 3.55 -9.29
N LYS A 429 7.37 2.74 -8.34
CA LYS A 429 6.49 1.60 -8.63
C LYS A 429 5.21 2.01 -9.38
N ILE A 430 4.56 3.11 -8.98
CA ILE A 430 3.34 3.60 -9.64
C ILE A 430 3.66 4.07 -11.06
N PHE A 431 4.78 4.76 -11.24
CA PHE A 431 5.25 5.18 -12.56
C PHE A 431 5.56 3.98 -13.47
N ASP A 432 6.26 2.97 -12.95
CA ASP A 432 6.57 1.73 -13.66
C ASP A 432 5.33 0.98 -14.08
N ASP A 433 4.38 0.79 -13.16
CA ASP A 433 3.16 0.04 -13.42
C ASP A 433 2.26 0.77 -14.45
N TYR A 434 2.19 2.10 -14.39
CA TYR A 434 1.50 2.89 -15.41
C TYR A 434 2.19 2.79 -16.78
N CYS A 435 3.51 2.95 -16.84
CA CYS A 435 4.25 2.88 -18.09
C CYS A 435 4.18 1.48 -18.71
N ALA A 436 4.35 0.42 -17.91
CA ALA A 436 4.21 -0.95 -18.37
C ALA A 436 2.83 -1.19 -18.99
N TRP A 437 1.75 -0.76 -18.32
CA TRP A 437 0.39 -0.85 -18.85
C TRP A 437 0.19 -0.04 -20.14
N LEU A 438 0.63 1.22 -20.16
CA LEU A 438 0.45 2.10 -21.32
C LEU A 438 1.21 1.58 -22.55
N PHE A 439 2.48 1.21 -22.36
CA PHE A 439 3.37 0.83 -23.46
C PHE A 439 3.14 -0.59 -24.00
N ASP A 440 2.41 -1.44 -23.28
CA ASP A 440 2.00 -2.77 -23.76
C ASP A 440 1.10 -2.69 -25.01
N PHE A 441 0.32 -1.60 -25.16
CA PHE A 441 -0.60 -1.45 -26.28
C PHE A 441 -0.38 -0.18 -27.13
N ILE A 442 0.07 0.94 -26.56
CA ILE A 442 0.05 2.23 -27.28
C ILE A 442 1.07 2.30 -28.43
N ILE A 443 2.20 1.60 -28.31
CA ILE A 443 3.24 1.56 -29.35
C ILE A 443 2.71 0.82 -30.58
N GLY A 444 2.13 -0.38 -30.37
CA GLY A 444 1.50 -1.17 -31.42
C GLY A 444 0.33 -0.44 -32.09
N ALA A 445 -0.50 0.24 -31.30
CA ALA A 445 -1.59 1.07 -31.81
C ALA A 445 -1.08 2.25 -32.66
N THR A 446 -0.02 2.93 -32.22
CA THR A 446 0.61 4.03 -32.96
C THR A 446 1.13 3.58 -34.31
N ILE A 447 1.85 2.46 -34.35
CA ILE A 447 2.41 1.89 -35.58
C ILE A 447 1.27 1.50 -36.54
N GLU A 448 0.23 0.84 -36.04
CA GLU A 448 -0.93 0.46 -36.87
C GLU A 448 -1.65 1.68 -37.44
N LEU A 449 -1.82 2.76 -36.65
CA LEU A 449 -2.43 3.99 -37.16
C LEU A 449 -1.57 4.62 -38.26
N ARG A 450 -0.27 4.81 -38.02
CA ARG A 450 0.67 5.37 -38.99
C ARG A 450 0.61 4.63 -40.32
N ASP A 451 0.63 3.31 -40.27
CA ASP A 451 0.72 2.47 -41.48
C ASP A 451 -0.60 2.40 -42.27
N ARG A 452 -1.74 2.66 -41.61
CA ARG A 452 -3.07 2.55 -42.23
C ARG A 452 -3.68 3.88 -42.65
N VAL A 453 -3.29 5.00 -42.03
CA VAL A 453 -3.86 6.29 -42.36
C VAL A 453 -3.26 6.79 -43.67
N ASN A 454 -4.14 6.97 -44.66
CA ASN A 454 -3.86 7.68 -45.89
C ASN A 454 -5.02 8.66 -46.14
N ILE A 455 -4.73 9.96 -46.10
CA ILE A 455 -5.73 11.02 -46.33
C ILE A 455 -5.36 11.71 -47.64
N SER A 456 -6.19 11.50 -48.67
CA SER A 456 -6.01 12.11 -49.99
C SER A 456 -4.63 11.87 -50.62
N GLY A 457 -4.04 10.69 -50.37
CA GLY A 457 -2.72 10.31 -50.89
C GLY A 457 -1.56 10.57 -49.92
N TYR A 458 -1.79 11.34 -48.85
CA TYR A 458 -0.76 11.65 -47.85
C TYR A 458 -0.80 10.66 -46.68
N LYS A 459 0.38 10.19 -46.28
CA LYS A 459 0.58 9.42 -45.05
C LYS A 459 0.43 10.30 -43.83
N LEU A 460 0.18 9.69 -42.67
CA LEU A 460 0.01 10.41 -41.39
C LEU A 460 1.19 11.33 -41.05
N GLU A 461 2.42 10.91 -41.34
CA GLU A 461 3.65 11.67 -41.12
C GLU A 461 3.83 12.90 -42.04
N GLU A 462 3.10 12.93 -43.16
CA GLU A 462 3.13 14.03 -44.14
C GLU A 462 2.03 15.06 -43.86
N LEU A 463 1.10 14.75 -42.95
CA LEU A 463 0.02 15.65 -42.58
C LEU A 463 0.52 16.73 -41.60
N PRO A 464 -0.16 17.89 -41.54
CA PRO A 464 0.09 18.88 -40.49
C PRO A 464 0.13 18.22 -39.10
N HIS A 465 1.11 18.65 -38.29
CA HIS A 465 1.45 18.06 -36.98
C HIS A 465 0.23 17.78 -36.09
N PHE A 466 -0.77 18.62 -36.17
CA PHE A 466 -1.99 18.46 -35.40
C PHE A 466 -2.80 17.18 -35.70
N TYR A 467 -2.71 16.67 -36.93
CA TYR A 467 -3.30 15.39 -37.32
C TYR A 467 -2.42 14.21 -36.91
N SER A 468 -1.09 14.36 -37.03
CA SER A 468 -0.15 13.30 -36.69
C SER A 468 -0.16 12.98 -35.18
N ARG A 469 -0.42 13.99 -34.33
CA ARG A 469 -0.55 13.86 -32.86
C ARG A 469 -1.85 13.22 -32.35
N MET A 470 -2.69 12.64 -33.22
CA MET A 470 -3.92 11.97 -32.78
C MET A 470 -3.66 10.90 -31.72
N MET A 471 -2.56 10.15 -31.84
CA MET A 471 -2.19 9.13 -30.86
C MET A 471 -1.82 9.75 -29.51
N SER A 472 -1.15 10.89 -29.50
CA SER A 472 -0.83 11.64 -28.30
C SER A 472 -2.08 12.10 -27.55
N PHE A 473 -3.10 12.62 -28.26
CA PHE A 473 -4.37 12.99 -27.62
C PHE A 473 -5.07 11.81 -26.94
N ILE A 474 -5.02 10.62 -27.54
CA ILE A 474 -5.57 9.41 -26.91
C ILE A 474 -4.68 8.97 -25.74
N ALA A 475 -3.35 8.94 -25.91
CA ALA A 475 -2.41 8.56 -24.86
C ALA A 475 -2.52 9.44 -23.61
N GLU A 476 -2.77 10.74 -23.76
CA GLU A 476 -3.03 11.66 -22.65
C GLU A 476 -4.22 11.22 -21.78
N ARG A 477 -5.29 10.73 -22.41
CA ARG A 477 -6.49 10.22 -21.71
C ARG A 477 -6.23 8.89 -21.01
N MET A 478 -5.21 8.14 -21.43
CA MET A 478 -4.91 6.82 -20.89
C MET A 478 -4.45 6.88 -19.42
N LEU A 479 -3.86 7.98 -18.96
CA LEU A 479 -3.61 8.18 -17.52
C LEU A 479 -4.92 8.16 -16.72
N THR A 480 -5.95 8.85 -17.21
CA THR A 480 -7.26 8.85 -16.54
C THR A 480 -7.90 7.46 -16.59
N VAL A 481 -7.85 6.78 -17.74
CA VAL A 481 -8.32 5.39 -17.89
C VAL A 481 -7.64 4.47 -16.88
N TRP A 482 -6.30 4.55 -16.79
CA TRP A 482 -5.51 3.77 -15.84
C TRP A 482 -5.96 4.02 -14.41
N LEU A 483 -6.07 5.30 -14.03
CA LEU A 483 -6.44 5.73 -12.68
C LEU A 483 -7.82 5.22 -12.23
N THR A 484 -8.79 5.06 -13.13
CA THR A 484 -10.14 4.56 -12.76
C THR A 484 -10.16 3.16 -12.17
N LYS A 485 -9.14 2.35 -12.45
CA LYS A 485 -8.97 1.00 -11.91
C LYS A 485 -7.95 0.95 -10.77
N THR A 486 -7.36 2.10 -10.42
CA THR A 486 -6.48 2.24 -9.25
C THR A 486 -7.22 2.85 -8.07
N HIS A 487 -6.67 2.70 -6.87
CA HIS A 487 -7.21 3.28 -5.64
C HIS A 487 -6.18 4.18 -4.95
N LEU A 488 -5.44 4.94 -5.76
CA LEU A 488 -4.39 5.86 -5.31
C LEU A 488 -5.00 7.06 -4.58
N ARG A 489 -4.31 7.56 -3.55
CA ARG A 489 -4.53 8.87 -2.96
C ARG A 489 -3.98 9.93 -3.91
N ILE A 490 -4.86 10.63 -4.62
CA ILE A 490 -4.48 11.64 -5.60
C ILE A 490 -4.39 13.01 -4.93
N LYS A 491 -3.26 13.70 -5.14
CA LYS A 491 -3.14 15.14 -4.87
C LYS A 491 -3.25 15.91 -6.17
N THR A 492 -4.23 16.81 -6.28
CA THR A 492 -4.27 17.77 -7.38
C THR A 492 -3.60 19.08 -6.99
N LEU A 493 -2.88 19.68 -7.95
CA LEU A 493 -2.25 20.98 -7.82
C LEU A 493 -2.54 21.86 -9.06
N PRO A 494 -2.59 23.18 -8.87
CA PRO A 494 -2.55 24.10 -10.00
C PRO A 494 -1.20 24.07 -10.71
N ILE A 495 -1.17 24.63 -11.90
CA ILE A 495 0.06 24.79 -12.69
C ILE A 495 0.38 26.26 -12.91
N MET A 496 1.66 26.55 -13.04
CA MET A 496 2.11 27.76 -13.71
C MET A 496 2.15 27.53 -15.20
N TYR A 497 1.69 28.54 -15.93
CA TYR A 497 1.61 28.52 -17.37
C TYR A 497 2.50 29.60 -17.99
N ARG A 498 3.27 29.21 -19.02
CA ARG A 498 4.18 30.08 -19.75
C ARG A 498 3.61 30.41 -21.13
N ASP A 499 3.20 31.66 -21.30
CA ASP A 499 2.81 32.22 -22.60
C ASP A 499 3.96 32.93 -23.34
N ASP A 500 5.08 33.15 -22.66
CA ASP A 500 6.24 33.91 -23.15
C ASP A 500 7.13 33.14 -24.15
N ILE A 501 6.81 31.88 -24.45
CA ILE A 501 7.65 30.96 -25.25
C ILE A 501 6.91 30.08 -26.27
#